data_AF-A0A2P4QAT3-F1
#
_entry.id   AF-A0A2P4QAT3-F1
#
_cell.length_a   1.000
_cell.length_b   1.000
_cell.length_c   1.000
_cell.angle_alpha   90.00
_cell.angle_beta   90.00
_cell.angle_gamma   90.00
#
_symmetry.space_group_name_H-M   'P 1'
#
loop_
_entity.id
_entity.type
_entity.pdbx_description
1 polymer ?
#
loop_
_entity_poly.entity_id
_entity_poly.type
_entity_poly.pdbx_seq_one_letter_code
_entity_poly.pdbx_strand_id
1 'polypeptide(L)'
;DEIKAKYSAKYHKLRLKNKWKLPSRKFIEDILYEYTINLDLKSYLHSFIIDISDKTIMNLFSEPDQQHIREPQVDDNLLDFLLCY
;
A
#
# COMPACT_ATOMS: atom_id res chain seq x y z
N ASP A 1 20.72 -9.68 3.92
CA ASP A 1 20.32 -8.31 4.32
C ASP A 1 19.37 -8.33 5.51
N GLU A 2 19.80 -7.74 6.63
CA GLU A 2 18.98 -7.59 7.84
C GLU A 2 17.71 -6.75 7.58
N ILE A 3 17.79 -5.77 6.68
CA ILE A 3 16.68 -4.89 6.31
C ILE A 3 15.59 -5.66 5.57
N LYS A 4 15.96 -6.46 4.56
CA LYS A 4 15.02 -7.33 3.81
C LYS A 4 14.35 -8.33 4.75
N ALA A 5 15.09 -8.91 5.69
CA ALA A 5 14.55 -9.82 6.70
C ALA A 5 13.54 -9.14 7.66
N LYS A 6 13.85 -7.93 8.16
CA LYS A 6 12.92 -7.16 9.01
C LYS A 6 11.65 -6.75 8.26
N TYR A 7 11.79 -6.31 7.02
CA TYR A 7 10.65 -5.97 6.17
C TYR A 7 9.75 -7.17 5.90
N SER A 8 10.34 -8.31 5.53
CA SER A 8 9.62 -9.57 5.34
C SER A 8 8.89 -10.01 6.60
N ALA A 9 9.54 -9.95 7.77
CA ALA A 9 8.89 -10.27 9.03
C ALA A 9 7.71 -9.32 9.35
N LYS A 10 7.80 -8.03 8.99
CA LYS A 10 6.70 -7.07 9.14
C LYS A 10 5.53 -7.42 8.24
N TYR A 11 5.79 -7.74 6.97
CA TYR A 11 4.78 -8.17 6.00
C TYR A 11 4.05 -9.44 6.46
N HIS A 12 4.77 -10.47 6.91
CA HIS A 12 4.15 -11.72 7.37
C HIS A 12 3.34 -11.58 8.67
N LYS A 13 3.57 -10.52 9.46
CA LYS A 13 2.77 -10.21 10.65
C LYS A 13 1.48 -9.43 10.34
N LEU A 14 1.32 -8.88 9.14
CA LEU A 14 0.10 -8.16 8.74
C LEU A 14 -1.08 -9.12 8.65
N ARG A 15 -2.12 -8.83 9.43
CA ARG A 15 -3.40 -9.56 9.34
C ARG A 15 -4.13 -9.13 8.08
N LEU A 16 -4.77 -10.09 7.39
CA LEU A 16 -5.57 -9.84 6.17
C LEU A 16 -6.60 -8.70 6.34
N LYS A 17 -7.25 -8.62 7.51
CA LYS A 17 -8.22 -7.55 7.82
C LYS A 17 -7.63 -6.14 7.88
N ASN A 18 -6.31 -6.02 7.98
CA ASN A 18 -5.59 -4.75 8.03
C ASN A 18 -4.92 -4.41 6.69
N LYS A 19 -5.02 -5.30 5.68
CA LYS A 19 -4.48 -5.05 4.34
C LYS A 19 -5.49 -4.27 3.53
N TRP A 20 -5.01 -3.32 2.75
CA TRP A 20 -5.89 -2.54 1.88
C TRP A 20 -6.24 -3.34 0.63
N LYS A 21 -7.50 -3.78 0.56
CA LYS A 21 -8.05 -4.52 -0.57
C LYS A 21 -8.47 -3.58 -1.69
N LEU A 22 -7.96 -3.84 -2.89
CA LEU A 22 -8.26 -3.09 -4.11
C LEU A 22 -9.50 -3.65 -4.84
N PRO A 23 -10.12 -2.85 -5.74
CA PRO A 23 -11.20 -3.31 -6.62
C PRO A 23 -10.85 -4.56 -7.43
N SER A 24 -9.60 -4.69 -7.87
CA SER A 24 -9.07 -5.89 -8.56
C SER A 24 -8.98 -7.15 -7.68
N ARG A 25 -9.39 -7.06 -6.41
CA ARG A 25 -9.29 -8.09 -5.36
C ARG A 25 -7.85 -8.40 -4.93
N LYS A 26 -6.87 -7.64 -5.41
CA LYS A 26 -5.49 -7.67 -4.90
C LYS A 26 -5.36 -6.82 -3.65
N PHE A 27 -4.27 -7.01 -2.92
CA PHE A 27 -3.92 -6.16 -1.78
C PHE A 27 -2.73 -5.27 -2.16
N ILE A 28 -2.77 -4.02 -1.70
CA ILE A 28 -1.68 -3.06 -1.95
C ILE A 28 -0.37 -3.57 -1.36
N GLU A 29 -0.40 -4.07 -0.12
CA GLU A 29 0.79 -4.52 0.58
C GLU A 29 1.45 -5.71 -0.11
N ASP A 30 0.68 -6.55 -0.80
CA ASP A 30 1.18 -7.72 -1.52
C ASP A 30 1.96 -7.29 -2.77
N ILE A 31 1.38 -6.38 -3.55
CA ILE A 31 2.01 -5.80 -4.76
C ILE A 31 3.31 -5.07 -4.38
N LEU A 32 3.25 -4.25 -3.32
CA LEU A 32 4.44 -3.52 -2.85
C LEU A 32 5.50 -4.47 -2.30
N TYR A 33 5.12 -5.53 -1.60
CA TYR A 33 6.06 -6.52 -1.08
C TYR A 33 6.80 -7.23 -2.22
N GLU A 34 6.08 -7.69 -3.24
CA GLU A 34 6.65 -8.34 -4.42
C GLU A 34 7.57 -7.40 -5.22
N TYR A 35 7.20 -6.12 -5.31
CA TYR A 35 8.04 -5.13 -6.00
C TYR A 35 9.32 -4.82 -5.20
N THR A 36 9.19 -4.57 -3.90
CA THR A 36 10.29 -4.07 -3.06
C THR A 36 11.27 -5.14 -2.61
N ILE A 37 10.86 -6.42 -2.53
CA ILE A 37 11.78 -7.52 -2.16
C ILE A 37 12.95 -7.65 -3.16
N ASN A 38 12.71 -7.23 -4.41
CA ASN A 38 13.69 -7.22 -5.50
C ASN A 38 14.51 -5.93 -5.57
N LEU A 39 14.20 -4.92 -4.74
CA LEU A 39 14.99 -3.69 -4.67
C LEU A 39 16.17 -3.86 -3.70
N ASP A 40 17.35 -3.40 -4.12
CA ASP A 40 18.54 -3.43 -3.28
C ASP A 40 18.63 -2.22 -2.33
N LEU A 41 17.89 -1.16 -2.61
CA LEU A 41 17.88 0.06 -1.82
C LEU A 41 16.59 0.19 -1.00
N LYS A 42 16.76 0.60 0.25
CA LYS A 42 15.64 0.90 1.15
C LYS A 42 14.89 2.13 0.62
N SER A 43 13.66 1.91 0.17
CA SER A 43 12.71 2.94 -0.26
C SER A 43 11.55 3.09 0.74
N TYR A 44 10.83 4.21 0.68
CA TYR A 44 9.60 4.47 1.45
C TYR A 44 8.54 3.38 1.28
N LEU A 45 8.57 2.66 0.16
CA LEU A 45 7.71 1.52 -0.13
C LEU A 45 7.86 0.37 0.90
N HIS A 46 9.02 0.23 1.54
CA HIS A 46 9.23 -0.73 2.63
C HIS A 46 8.46 -0.35 3.91
N SER A 47 7.91 0.86 3.96
CA SER A 47 7.01 1.33 5.01
C SER A 47 5.55 1.34 4.56
N PHE A 48 5.24 0.80 3.37
CA PHE A 48 3.91 0.85 2.74
C PHE A 48 3.40 2.27 2.48
N ILE A 49 4.32 3.21 2.28
CA ILE A 49 4.00 4.59 1.89
C ILE A 49 4.07 4.67 0.37
N ILE A 50 2.97 5.07 -0.26
CA ILE A 50 2.87 5.26 -1.71
C ILE A 50 2.88 6.77 -2.01
N ASP A 51 3.75 7.19 -2.93
CA ASP A 51 3.65 8.49 -3.55
C ASP A 51 2.73 8.40 -4.77
N ILE A 52 1.55 9.03 -4.68
CA ILE A 52 0.56 9.06 -5.76
C ILE A 52 1.03 9.83 -7.01
N SER A 53 2.09 10.64 -6.87
CA SER A 53 2.70 11.39 -7.97
C SER A 53 3.72 10.54 -8.74
N ASP A 54 4.25 9.47 -8.12
CA ASP A 54 5.21 8.57 -8.74
C ASP A 54 4.51 7.62 -9.70
N LYS A 55 4.59 7.96 -10.99
CA LYS A 55 4.02 7.15 -12.07
C LYS A 55 4.59 5.73 -12.11
N THR A 56 5.85 5.53 -11.71
CA THR A 56 6.49 4.20 -11.70
C THR A 56 5.75 3.25 -10.77
N ILE A 57 5.39 3.76 -9.60
CA ILE A 57 4.68 2.99 -8.57
C ILE A 57 3.20 2.87 -8.92
N MET A 58 2.57 3.95 -9.40
CA MET A 58 1.18 3.91 -9.82
C MET A 58 0.94 2.93 -10.99
N ASN A 59 1.91 2.78 -11.89
CA ASN A 59 1.86 1.81 -12.99
C ASN A 59 1.91 0.33 -12.55
N LEU A 60 2.22 0.04 -11.28
CA LEU A 60 2.11 -1.33 -10.72
C LEU A 60 0.64 -1.76 -10.54
N PHE A 61 -0.28 -0.79 -10.52
CA PHE A 61 -1.69 -1.00 -10.28
C PHE A 61 -2.50 -0.83 -11.57
N SER A 62 -3.65 -1.51 -11.64
CA SER A 62 -4.58 -1.32 -12.75
C SER A 62 -5.28 0.04 -12.66
N GLU A 63 -5.72 0.62 -13.78
CA GLU A 63 -6.50 1.88 -13.80
C GLU A 63 -7.59 2.00 -12.71
N PRO A 64 -8.49 1.02 -12.51
CA PRO A 64 -9.50 1.12 -11.45
C PRO A 64 -8.89 1.12 -10.04
N ASP A 65 -7.77 0.42 -9.84
CA ASP A 65 -7.06 0.43 -8.56
C ASP A 65 -6.33 1.77 -8.34
N GLN A 66 -5.74 2.34 -9.39
CA GLN A 66 -5.10 3.66 -9.34
C GLN A 66 -6.10 4.74 -8.95
N GLN A 67 -7.30 4.72 -9.52
CA GLN A 67 -8.37 5.63 -9.13
C GLN A 67 -8.75 5.43 -7.66
N HIS A 68 -8.91 4.20 -7.20
CA HIS A 68 -9.23 3.90 -5.81
C HIS A 68 -8.14 4.33 -4.81
N ILE A 69 -6.87 4.28 -5.22
CA ILE A 69 -5.74 4.76 -4.41
C ILE A 69 -5.74 6.29 -4.31
N ARG A 70 -6.06 6.99 -5.41
CA ARG A 70 -6.13 8.46 -5.44
C ARG A 70 -7.33 9.01 -4.70
N GLU A 71 -8.45 8.30 -4.78
CA GLU A 71 -9.73 8.65 -4.18
C GLU A 71 -10.18 7.49 -3.28
N PRO A 72 -9.53 7.32 -2.11
CA PRO A 72 -9.94 6.30 -1.17
C PRO A 72 -11.37 6.60 -0.72
N GLN A 73 -12.25 5.61 -0.86
CA GLN A 73 -13.59 5.69 -0.28
C GLN A 73 -13.46 5.54 1.22
N VAL A 74 -13.44 6.68 1.91
CA VAL A 74 -13.48 6.74 3.37
C VAL A 74 -14.95 6.60 3.78
N ASP A 75 -15.22 5.75 4.77
CA ASP A 75 -16.55 5.65 5.36
C ASP A 75 -17.02 7.02 5.84
N ASP A 76 -18.26 7.42 5.54
CA ASP A 76 -18.75 8.76 5.87
C ASP A 76 -18.64 9.07 7.37
N ASN A 77 -18.81 8.07 8.26
CA ASN A 77 -18.65 8.28 9.70
C ASN A 77 -17.18 8.53 10.08
N LEU A 78 -16.24 7.90 9.37
CA LEU A 78 -14.81 8.15 9.56
C LEU A 78 -14.41 9.51 8.99
N LEU A 79 -15.00 9.92 7.86
CA LEU A 79 -14.78 11.24 7.28
C LEU A 79 -15.31 12.34 8.22
N ASP A 80 -16.52 12.17 8.75
CA ASP A 80 -17.11 13.07 9.74
C ASP A 80 -16.27 13.15 11.03
N PHE A 81 -15.74 12.01 11.50
CA PHE A 81 -14.83 11.98 12.64
C PHE A 81 -13.54 12.77 12.39
N LEU A 82 -12.96 12.65 11.18
CA LEU A 82 -11.71 13.33 10.81
C LEU A 82 -11.90 14.83 10.54
N LEU A 83 -13.10 15.26 10.09
CA LEU A 83 -13.41 16.67 9.80
C LEU A 83 -13.95 17.44 11.02
N CYS A 84 -14.44 16.75 12.04
CA CYS A 84 -14.91 17.36 13.29
C CYS A 84 -13.78 17.75 14.27
N TYR A 85 -12.51 17.59 13.88
CA TYR A 85 -11.31 17.99 14.64
C TYR A 85 -10.36 18.81 13.78
#